data_AF-A0A0D2GRG7-F1
#
_entry.id   AF-A0A0D2GRG7-F1
#
_cell.length_a   1.000
_cell.length_b   1.000
_cell.length_c   1.000
_cell.angle_alpha   90.00
_cell.angle_beta   90.00
_cell.angle_gamma   90.00
#
_symmetry.space_group_name_H-M   'P 1'
#
loop_
_entity.id
_entity.type
_entity.pdbx_description
1 polymer ?
#
loop_
_entity_poly.entity_id
_entity_poly.type
_entity_poly.pdbx_seq_one_letter_code
_entity_poly.pdbx_strand_id
1 'polypeptide(L)'
;MTEEEFCLGLVERVRQIYTDNNQHMARVEWLQKHLPISLTGHQPTLTHGELQKKNIIITRTHLQNGDDEDGFELTILDWEDAGWYPDYFEYFACYTSFRWDNDWPQIVEVFLDPYPVETLVLMPVYHDIFM
;
A
#
# COMPACT_ATOMS: atom_id res chain seq x y z
N MET A 1 -2.45 -12.60 -10.39
CA MET A 1 -2.37 -12.94 -8.97
C MET A 1 -3.74 -12.70 -8.38
N THR A 2 -4.33 -13.68 -7.72
CA THR A 2 -5.56 -13.48 -6.94
C THR A 2 -5.23 -12.87 -5.58
N GLU A 3 -6.21 -12.29 -4.92
CA GLU A 3 -6.06 -11.79 -3.55
C GLU A 3 -5.70 -12.90 -2.55
N GLU A 4 -6.23 -14.11 -2.75
CA GLU A 4 -5.85 -15.29 -1.99
C GLU A 4 -4.36 -15.62 -2.19
N GLU A 5 -3.87 -15.65 -3.43
CA GLU A 5 -2.45 -15.89 -3.73
C GLU A 5 -1.56 -14.83 -3.08
N PHE A 6 -1.98 -13.56 -3.11
CA PHE A 6 -1.29 -12.46 -2.42
C PHE A 6 -1.21 -12.70 -0.90
N CYS A 7 -2.34 -13.02 -0.26
CA CYS A 7 -2.38 -13.32 1.17
C CYS A 7 -1.49 -14.51 1.53
N LEU A 8 -1.53 -15.58 0.75
CA LEU A 8 -0.70 -16.76 0.96
C LEU A 8 0.80 -16.47 0.76
N GLY A 9 1.14 -15.61 -0.19
CA GLY A 9 2.51 -15.10 -0.38
C GLY A 9 3.03 -14.34 0.84
N LEU A 10 2.20 -13.48 1.45
CA LEU A 10 2.56 -12.80 2.70
C LEU A 10 2.78 -13.78 3.85
N VAL A 11 1.92 -14.80 3.99
CA VAL A 11 2.06 -15.85 5.00
C VAL A 11 3.35 -16.64 4.82
N GLU A 12 3.72 -16.96 3.57
CA GLU A 12 5.00 -17.59 3.24
C GLU A 12 6.18 -16.72 3.68
N ARG A 13 6.12 -15.42 3.42
CA ARG A 13 7.17 -14.49 3.84
C ARG A 13 7.32 -14.46 5.36
N VAL A 14 6.21 -14.34 6.10
CA VAL A 14 6.22 -14.38 7.57
C VAL A 14 6.79 -15.70 8.08
N ARG A 15 6.42 -16.83 7.47
CA ARG A 15 6.95 -18.15 7.87
C ARG A 15 8.45 -18.26 7.72
N GLN A 16 9.02 -17.73 6.63
CA GLN A 16 10.47 -17.72 6.44
C GLN A 16 11.16 -16.93 7.55
N ILE A 17 10.67 -15.72 7.84
CA ILE A 17 11.18 -14.87 8.92
C ILE A 17 11.09 -15.58 10.29
N TYR A 18 9.95 -16.22 10.57
CA TYR A 18 9.75 -16.95 11.82
C TYR A 18 10.68 -18.18 11.92
N THR A 19 10.95 -18.84 10.80
CA THR A 19 11.89 -19.97 10.73
C THR A 19 13.30 -19.49 11.03
N ASP A 20 13.73 -18.42 10.37
CA ASP A 20 15.06 -17.82 10.53
C ASP A 20 15.29 -17.33 11.97
N ASN A 21 14.23 -16.83 12.61
CA ASN A 21 14.26 -16.33 13.99
C ASN A 21 13.95 -17.39 15.06
N ASN A 22 13.79 -18.67 14.69
CA ASN A 22 13.39 -19.76 15.60
C ASN A 22 12.12 -19.45 16.42
N GLN A 23 11.16 -18.75 15.81
CA GLN A 23 9.89 -18.40 16.42
C GLN A 23 8.86 -19.52 16.27
N HIS A 24 7.88 -19.55 17.17
CA HIS A 24 6.83 -20.56 17.15
C HIS A 24 5.82 -20.32 16.01
N MET A 25 5.45 -21.39 15.29
CA MET A 25 4.65 -21.31 14.05
C MET A 25 3.14 -21.07 14.25
N ALA A 26 2.64 -21.04 15.48
CA ALA A 26 1.22 -20.86 15.76
C ALA A 26 0.60 -19.62 15.09
N ARG A 27 1.35 -18.51 15.00
CA ARG A 27 0.88 -17.30 14.32
C ARG A 27 0.82 -17.48 12.81
N VAL A 28 1.82 -18.12 12.20
CA VAL A 28 1.82 -18.48 10.78
C VAL A 28 0.60 -19.35 10.46
N GLU A 29 0.34 -20.38 11.27
CA GLU A 29 -0.82 -21.27 11.10
C GLU A 29 -2.16 -20.54 11.25
N TRP A 30 -2.22 -19.53 12.12
CA TRP A 30 -3.39 -18.68 12.27
C TRP A 30 -3.59 -17.81 11.03
N LEU A 31 -2.55 -17.10 10.57
CA LEU A 31 -2.61 -16.25 9.37
C LEU A 31 -2.96 -17.07 8.12
N GLN A 32 -2.38 -18.26 7.96
CA GLN A 32 -2.66 -19.20 6.87
C GLN A 32 -4.16 -19.54 6.74
N LYS A 33 -4.90 -19.57 7.85
CA LYS A 33 -6.33 -19.89 7.89
C LYS A 33 -7.22 -18.65 7.76
N HIS A 34 -6.78 -17.53 8.33
CA HIS A 34 -7.65 -16.37 8.56
C HIS A 34 -7.40 -15.22 7.60
N LEU A 35 -6.18 -15.04 7.08
CA LEU A 35 -5.87 -13.91 6.21
C LEU A 35 -6.64 -13.98 4.87
N PRO A 36 -6.63 -15.10 4.11
CA PRO A 36 -7.32 -15.15 2.82
C PRO A 36 -8.85 -15.10 2.90
N ILE A 37 -9.45 -15.35 4.07
CA ILE A 37 -10.90 -15.23 4.27
C ILE A 37 -11.31 -13.87 4.86
N SER A 38 -10.34 -13.08 5.33
CA SER A 38 -10.59 -11.73 5.87
C SER A 38 -10.44 -10.65 4.79
N LEU A 39 -9.69 -10.95 3.72
CA LEU A 39 -9.43 -10.08 2.58
C LEU A 39 -9.97 -10.81 1.35
N THR A 40 -11.16 -10.40 0.88
CA THR A 40 -11.84 -11.06 -0.23
C THR A 40 -12.63 -10.07 -1.08
N GLY A 41 -12.58 -10.26 -2.40
CA GLY A 41 -13.41 -9.52 -3.35
C GLY A 41 -12.74 -8.29 -3.93
N HIS A 42 -11.43 -8.13 -3.71
CA HIS A 42 -10.66 -7.01 -4.20
C HIS A 42 -9.97 -7.38 -5.52
N GLN A 43 -9.97 -6.43 -6.46
CA GLN A 43 -9.42 -6.68 -7.80
C GLN A 43 -7.93 -6.32 -7.87
N PRO A 44 -7.12 -7.06 -8.65
CA PRO A 44 -5.75 -6.65 -8.93
C PRO A 44 -5.72 -5.30 -9.64
N THR A 45 -5.05 -4.33 -9.02
CA THR A 45 -4.89 -2.95 -9.46
C THR A 45 -3.40 -2.63 -9.52
N LEU A 46 -2.98 -1.84 -10.52
CA LEU A 46 -1.61 -1.36 -10.56
C LEU A 46 -1.43 -0.34 -9.42
N THR A 47 -0.56 -0.67 -8.47
CA THR A 47 -0.21 0.20 -7.35
C THR A 47 1.25 0.66 -7.51
N HIS A 48 1.54 1.85 -7.01
CA HIS A 48 2.86 2.42 -6.85
C HIS A 48 3.63 1.81 -5.68
N GLY A 49 2.96 1.59 -4.53
CA GLY A 49 3.56 0.94 -3.36
C GLY A 49 4.35 1.88 -2.42
N GLU A 50 4.82 3.03 -2.91
CA GLU A 50 5.43 4.07 -2.05
C GLU A 50 4.96 5.50 -2.41
N LEU A 51 3.65 5.74 -2.45
CA LEU A 51 3.09 7.03 -2.87
C LEU A 51 3.20 8.13 -1.78
N GLN A 52 4.43 8.48 -1.43
CA GLN A 52 4.77 9.55 -0.49
C GLN A 52 4.99 10.90 -1.22
N LYS A 53 4.83 12.02 -0.51
CA LYS A 53 5.11 13.38 -1.04
C LYS A 53 6.49 13.49 -1.73
N LYS A 54 7.51 12.79 -1.21
CA LYS A 54 8.89 12.81 -1.77
C LYS A 54 8.97 12.24 -3.20
N ASN A 55 8.02 11.39 -3.59
CA ASN A 55 7.96 10.68 -4.87
C ASN A 55 7.04 11.38 -5.88
N ILE A 56 6.54 12.58 -5.57
CA ILE A 56 5.64 13.36 -6.42
C ILE A 56 6.31 14.70 -6.75
N ILE A 57 6.61 14.93 -8.02
CA ILE A 57 7.07 16.21 -8.54
C ILE A 57 5.90 16.91 -9.21
N ILE A 58 5.64 18.15 -8.80
CA ILE A 58 4.67 19.04 -9.43
C ILE A 58 5.42 20.18 -10.10
N THR A 59 5.32 20.27 -11.43
CA THR A 59 5.89 21.36 -12.22
C THR A 59 4.78 22.28 -12.69
N ARG A 60 4.88 23.57 -12.38
CA ARG A 60 3.95 24.57 -12.92
C ARG A 60 4.25 24.79 -14.40
N THR A 61 3.23 24.69 -15.24
CA THR A 61 3.33 24.93 -16.69
C THR A 61 2.52 26.17 -17.06
N HIS A 62 3.08 27.01 -17.93
CA HIS A 62 2.32 28.12 -18.51
C HIS A 62 1.51 27.58 -19.69
N LEU A 63 0.18 27.53 -19.55
CA LEU A 63 -0.69 27.23 -20.67
C LEU A 63 -0.54 28.34 -21.70
N GLN A 64 -0.06 28.01 -22.90
CA GLN A 64 0.14 29.00 -23.97
C GLN A 64 -1.18 29.57 -24.52
N ASN A 65 -2.33 29.09 -24.05
CA ASN A 65 -3.63 29.34 -24.67
C ASN A 65 -4.36 30.58 -24.10
N GLY A 66 -3.67 31.48 -23.39
CA GLY A 66 -4.22 32.78 -23.00
C GLY A 66 -5.29 32.74 -21.91
N ASP A 67 -5.64 31.55 -21.40
CA ASP A 67 -6.31 31.41 -20.12
C ASP A 67 -5.25 31.55 -19.03
N ASP A 68 -5.40 32.53 -18.14
CA ASP A 68 -4.51 32.85 -17.01
C ASP A 68 -4.41 31.73 -15.95
N GLU A 69 -4.83 30.50 -16.27
CA GLU A 69 -4.72 29.35 -15.38
C GLU A 69 -3.35 28.71 -15.52
N ASP A 70 -2.62 28.68 -14.41
CA ASP A 70 -1.40 27.89 -14.29
C ASP A 70 -1.75 26.41 -14.46
N GLY A 71 -1.17 25.76 -15.47
CA GLY A 71 -1.20 24.31 -15.60
C GLY A 71 -0.27 23.66 -14.58
N PHE A 72 -0.54 22.41 -14.25
CA PHE A 72 0.35 21.59 -13.43
C PHE A 72 0.65 20.28 -14.15
N GLU A 73 1.93 19.96 -14.27
CA GLU A 73 2.41 18.66 -14.69
C GLU A 73 2.83 17.86 -13.46
N LEU A 74 2.34 16.63 -13.35
CA LEU A 74 2.62 15.73 -12.25
C LEU A 74 3.50 14.57 -12.74
N THR A 75 4.61 14.35 -12.05
CA THR A 75 5.50 13.21 -12.28
C THR A 75 5.59 12.38 -11.01
N ILE A 76 5.27 11.08 -11.12
CA ILE A 76 5.45 10.10 -10.04
C ILE A 76 6.77 9.38 -10.27
N LEU A 77 7.62 9.37 -9.24
CA LEU A 77 8.94 8.74 -9.22
C LEU A 77 8.94 7.49 -8.34
N ASP A 78 10.01 6.70 -8.43
CA ASP A 78 10.32 5.60 -7.51
C ASP A 78 9.34 4.41 -7.56
N TRP A 79 9.17 3.88 -8.77
CA TRP A 79 8.28 2.75 -9.07
C TRP A 79 8.85 1.37 -8.69
N GLU A 80 9.87 1.28 -7.83
CA GLU A 80 10.54 0.00 -7.54
C GLU A 80 9.66 -1.00 -6.79
N ASP A 81 8.72 -0.50 -5.97
CA ASP A 81 7.74 -1.30 -5.23
C ASP A 81 6.42 -1.48 -6.00
N ALA A 82 6.33 -0.97 -7.22
CA ALA A 82 5.10 -1.03 -8.00
C ALA A 82 4.73 -2.46 -8.40
N GLY A 83 3.44 -2.74 -8.42
CA GLY A 83 2.95 -4.08 -8.74
C GLY A 83 1.44 -4.18 -8.91
N TRP A 84 0.99 -5.37 -9.28
CA TRP A 84 -0.44 -5.69 -9.39
C TRP A 84 -0.92 -6.31 -8.08
N TYR A 85 -1.40 -5.47 -7.17
CA TYR A 85 -1.86 -5.85 -5.83
C TYR A 85 -3.37 -5.58 -5.69
N PRO A 86 -4.04 -6.11 -4.65
CA PRO A 86 -5.43 -5.74 -4.38
C PRO A 86 -5.62 -4.23 -4.28
N ASP A 87 -6.79 -3.73 -4.70
CA ASP A 87 -7.10 -2.28 -4.77
C ASP A 87 -6.90 -1.50 -3.45
N TYR A 88 -7.03 -2.15 -2.29
CA TYR A 88 -6.72 -1.53 -0.99
C TYR A 88 -5.22 -1.30 -0.75
N PHE A 89 -4.33 -1.96 -1.49
CA PHE A 89 -2.91 -2.05 -1.16
C PHE A 89 -2.23 -0.69 -1.23
N GLU A 90 -2.62 0.18 -2.16
CA GLU A 90 -2.07 1.54 -2.26
C GLU A 90 -2.38 2.38 -1.02
N TYR A 91 -3.63 2.34 -0.54
CA TYR A 91 -4.02 3.07 0.68
C TYR A 91 -3.31 2.50 1.90
N PHE A 92 -3.24 1.16 2.03
CA PHE A 92 -2.48 0.50 3.08
C PHE A 92 -0.99 0.92 3.06
N ALA A 93 -0.35 0.93 1.89
CA ALA A 93 1.04 1.34 1.74
C ALA A 93 1.25 2.81 2.15
N CYS A 94 0.37 3.70 1.72
CA CYS A 94 0.35 5.10 2.17
C CYS A 94 0.24 5.19 3.69
N TYR A 95 -0.69 4.44 4.31
CA TYR A 95 -0.93 4.41 5.75
C TYR A 95 0.33 4.07 6.54
N THR A 96 1.16 3.13 6.07
CA THR A 96 2.42 2.77 6.74
C THR A 96 3.41 3.94 6.86
N SER A 97 3.25 4.97 6.03
CA SER A 97 4.11 6.16 5.98
C SER A 97 3.48 7.44 6.53
N PHE A 98 2.22 7.36 6.97
CA PHE A 98 1.50 8.53 7.47
C PHE A 98 2.19 9.15 8.68
N ARG A 99 2.37 10.46 8.61
CA ARG A 99 2.73 11.28 9.75
C ARG A 99 1.52 12.12 10.13
N TRP A 100 1.05 11.94 11.35
CA TRP A 100 -0.12 12.62 11.89
C TRP A 100 0.16 14.07 12.33
N ASP A 101 1.31 14.62 11.94
CA ASP A 101 1.74 16.00 12.19
C ASP A 101 1.49 16.93 10.99
N ASN A 102 0.93 16.41 9.89
CA ASN A 102 0.61 17.18 8.69
C ASN A 102 -0.67 16.68 8.00
N ASP A 103 -1.01 17.32 6.89
CA ASP A 103 -2.26 17.12 6.14
C ASP A 103 -2.21 15.98 5.11
N TRP A 104 -1.07 15.29 4.95
CA TRP A 104 -0.93 14.25 3.92
C TRP A 104 -1.98 13.15 4.02
N PRO A 105 -2.30 12.60 5.21
CA PRO A 105 -3.33 11.57 5.32
C PRO A 105 -4.68 12.02 4.75
N GLN A 106 -5.06 13.28 4.98
CA GLN A 106 -6.31 13.86 4.46
C GLN A 106 -6.24 14.07 2.95
N ILE A 107 -5.09 14.49 2.42
CA ILE A 107 -4.89 14.67 0.98
C ILE A 107 -4.94 13.32 0.25
N VAL A 108 -4.41 12.25 0.83
CA VAL A 108 -4.49 10.89 0.26
C VAL A 108 -5.94 10.46 0.06
N GLU A 109 -6.82 10.72 1.03
CA GLU A 109 -8.25 10.38 0.93
C GLU A 109 -9.02 11.22 -0.10
N VAL A 110 -8.42 12.27 -0.68
CA VAL A 110 -9.02 13.01 -1.81
C VAL A 110 -8.91 12.21 -3.11
N PHE A 111 -7.87 11.39 -3.27
CA PHE A 111 -7.57 10.70 -4.53
C PHE A 111 -7.45 9.18 -4.42
N LEU A 112 -7.44 8.61 -3.21
CA LEU A 112 -7.56 7.17 -2.96
C LEU A 112 -8.74 6.87 -2.06
N ASP A 113 -9.48 5.82 -2.39
CA ASP A 113 -10.52 5.30 -1.52
C ASP A 113 -9.88 4.74 -0.24
N PRO A 114 -10.38 5.12 0.96
CA PRO A 114 -9.87 4.58 2.20
C PRO A 114 -10.37 3.14 2.42
N TYR A 115 -9.45 2.25 2.77
CA TYR A 115 -9.71 0.84 3.09
C TYR A 115 -9.26 0.52 4.54
N PRO A 116 -9.95 1.07 5.55
CA PRO A 116 -9.49 0.99 6.94
C PRO A 116 -9.49 -0.43 7.50
N VAL A 117 -10.43 -1.29 7.08
CA VAL A 117 -10.50 -2.67 7.58
C VAL A 117 -9.32 -3.47 7.06
N GLU A 118 -9.08 -3.41 5.76
CA GLU A 118 -8.02 -4.10 5.05
C GLU A 118 -6.66 -3.62 5.54
N THR A 119 -6.51 -2.30 5.74
CA THR A 119 -5.32 -1.69 6.33
C THR A 119 -5.04 -2.25 7.73
N LEU A 120 -6.04 -2.27 8.61
CA LEU A 120 -5.88 -2.78 9.98
C LEU A 120 -5.64 -4.29 10.02
N VAL A 121 -6.18 -5.06 9.07
CA VAL A 121 -5.91 -6.50 8.92
C VAL A 121 -4.46 -6.75 8.48
N LEU A 122 -3.92 -5.92 7.58
CA LEU A 122 -2.56 -6.06 7.06
C LEU A 122 -1.48 -5.51 7.99
N MET A 123 -1.77 -4.50 8.82
CA MET A 123 -0.77 -3.88 9.70
C MET A 123 0.01 -4.87 10.59
N PRO A 124 -0.61 -5.88 11.23
CA PRO A 124 0.14 -6.89 11.98
C PRO A 124 1.06 -7.76 11.10
N VAL A 125 0.66 -8.03 9.85
CA VAL A 125 1.46 -8.80 8.89
C VAL A 125 2.64 -7.96 8.40
N TYR A 126 2.40 -6.68 8.11
CA TYR A 126 3.44 -5.71 7.78
C TYR A 126 4.49 -5.62 8.88
N HIS A 127 4.06 -5.55 10.14
CA HIS A 127 4.98 -5.57 11.28
C HIS A 127 5.85 -6.83 11.28
N ASP A 128 5.28 -8.02 11.09
CA ASP A 128 6.09 -9.25 11.07
C ASP A 128 7.13 -9.28 9.95
N ILE A 129 6.91 -8.55 8.85
CA ILE A 129 7.78 -8.58 7.67
C ILE A 129 8.85 -7.47 7.72
N PHE A 130 8.49 -6.28 8.17
CA PHE A 130 9.32 -5.08 8.02
C PHE A 130 9.76 -4.44 9.34
N MET A 131 9.28 -4.91 10.51
CA MET A 131 9.61 -4.35 11.83
C MET A 131 10.08 -5.41 12.83
#